data_AF-A0A2V5NDT8-F1
#
_entry.id   AF-A0A2V5NDT8-F1
#
_cell.length_a   1.000
_cell.length_b   1.000
_cell.length_c   1.000
_cell.angle_alpha   90.00
_cell.angle_beta   90.00
_cell.angle_gamma   90.00
#
_symmetry.space_group_name_H-M   'P 1'
#
loop_
_entity.id
_entity.type
_entity.pdbx_description
1 polymer ?
#
loop_
_entity_poly.entity_id
_entity_poly.type
_entity_poly.pdbx_seq_one_letter_code
_entity_poly.pdbx_strand_id
1 'polypeptide(L)'
;MKRFFLLISFAALAVPAFAQTVWVKDGNIQFTDKAGQTTALTSSGRDSGPVLAPDGKWVAFVRKVDGKKIATGSDEVDPTELWQVRTDRKEASLLIKCRASEKPESVIAGFENLQFSSNGKLLYFVTPAWATSGAVHVVDTTNRKERYLFPGNDLKIVASGEYKDCLLVQQHKYFVGGGSYDWYWLLRADGKEVGPVGEDTETFAATYGKE
;
A
#
# COMPACT_ATOMS: atom_id res chain seq x y z
N MET A 1 65.49 -19.46 15.02
CA MET A 1 64.12 -19.36 15.53
C MET A 1 63.18 -19.13 14.35
N LYS A 2 62.45 -20.15 13.88
CA LYS A 2 61.49 -20.01 12.76
C LYS A 2 60.13 -19.64 13.33
N ARG A 3 59.63 -18.45 13.00
CA ARG A 3 58.29 -17.97 13.39
C ARG A 3 57.25 -18.64 12.49
N PHE A 4 56.36 -19.43 13.08
CA PHE A 4 55.23 -20.05 12.41
C PHE A 4 54.06 -19.07 12.44
N PHE A 5 53.62 -18.55 11.29
CA PHE A 5 52.40 -17.76 11.19
C PHE A 5 51.23 -18.71 10.99
N LEU A 6 50.33 -18.78 11.98
CA LEU A 6 49.06 -19.48 11.87
C LEU A 6 48.08 -18.60 11.07
N LEU A 7 47.82 -18.95 9.81
CA LEU A 7 46.71 -18.34 9.06
C LEU A 7 45.40 -18.99 9.53
N ILE A 8 44.60 -18.23 10.27
CA ILE A 8 43.22 -18.60 10.61
C ILE A 8 42.36 -18.19 9.41
N SER A 9 42.00 -19.15 8.57
CA SER A 9 41.02 -18.98 7.50
C SER A 9 39.61 -18.94 8.10
N PHE A 10 39.00 -17.75 8.15
CA PHE A 10 37.58 -17.60 8.44
C PHE A 10 36.77 -18.04 7.20
N ALA A 11 36.15 -19.21 7.27
CA ALA A 11 35.13 -19.60 6.31
C ALA A 11 33.86 -18.77 6.61
N ALA A 12 33.56 -17.79 5.75
CA ALA A 12 32.31 -17.05 5.82
C ALA A 12 31.16 -17.97 5.41
N LEU A 13 30.35 -18.42 6.38
CA LEU A 13 29.07 -19.07 6.09
C LEU A 13 28.13 -18.04 5.47
N ALA A 14 27.84 -18.18 4.18
CA ALA A 14 26.80 -17.40 3.52
C ALA A 14 25.44 -17.87 4.04
N VAL A 15 24.84 -17.11 4.96
CA VAL A 15 23.46 -17.34 5.38
C VAL A 15 22.54 -16.87 4.24
N PRO A 16 21.65 -17.72 3.71
CA PRO A 16 20.68 -17.27 2.71
C PRO A 16 19.81 -16.18 3.34
N ALA A 17 19.83 -14.98 2.78
CA ALA A 17 18.99 -13.89 3.23
C ALA A 17 17.58 -14.09 2.64
N PHE A 18 16.60 -14.36 3.49
CA PHE A 18 15.20 -14.41 3.07
C PHE A 18 14.67 -13.00 2.86
N ALA A 19 13.84 -12.81 1.83
CA ALA A 19 13.02 -11.62 1.73
C ALA A 19 12.00 -11.62 2.88
N GLN A 20 11.83 -10.46 3.51
CA GLN A 20 10.77 -10.31 4.52
C GLN A 20 9.42 -10.43 3.83
N THR A 21 8.48 -11.12 4.45
CA THR A 21 7.13 -11.32 3.90
C THR A 21 6.07 -11.10 4.97
N VAL A 22 4.88 -10.70 4.52
CA VAL A 22 3.68 -10.57 5.36
C VAL A 22 2.51 -11.26 4.67
N TRP A 23 1.67 -11.93 5.45
CA TRP A 23 0.46 -12.59 4.94
C TRP A 23 -0.57 -12.76 6.05
N VAL A 24 -1.76 -13.24 5.70
CA VAL A 24 -2.86 -13.46 6.65
C VAL A 24 -2.98 -14.95 6.95
N LYS A 25 -3.13 -15.29 8.23
CA LYS A 25 -3.54 -16.62 8.70
C LYS A 25 -4.58 -16.46 9.80
N ASP A 26 -5.74 -17.08 9.62
CA ASP A 26 -6.86 -17.05 10.59
C ASP A 26 -7.26 -15.62 11.01
N GLY A 27 -7.28 -14.68 10.06
CA GLY A 27 -7.58 -13.27 10.33
C GLY A 27 -6.50 -12.53 11.14
N ASN A 28 -5.28 -13.03 11.16
CA ASN A 28 -4.15 -12.42 11.86
C ASN A 28 -2.97 -12.21 10.92
N ILE A 29 -2.24 -11.12 11.12
CA ILE A 29 -1.09 -10.76 10.32
C ILE A 29 0.12 -11.58 10.77
N GLN A 30 0.68 -12.32 9.83
CA GLN A 30 1.91 -13.09 9.98
C GLN A 30 3.06 -12.34 9.31
N PHE A 31 4.26 -12.53 9.85
CA PHE A 31 5.48 -11.93 9.34
C PHE A 31 6.64 -12.92 9.40
N THR A 32 7.37 -13.07 8.29
CA THR A 32 8.67 -13.76 8.23
C THR A 32 9.78 -12.74 8.13
N ASP A 33 10.76 -12.83 9.02
CA ASP A 33 11.94 -11.97 9.00
C ASP A 33 13.02 -12.45 8.01
N LYS A 34 14.15 -11.74 7.95
CA LYS A 34 15.27 -12.08 7.06
C LYS A 34 15.98 -13.39 7.40
N ALA A 35 15.79 -13.89 8.62
CA ALA A 35 16.33 -15.17 9.08
C ALA A 35 15.36 -16.34 8.81
N GLY A 36 14.18 -16.08 8.24
CA GLY A 36 13.14 -17.08 8.01
C GLY A 36 12.28 -17.36 9.24
N GLN A 37 12.45 -16.62 10.34
CA GLN A 37 11.64 -16.77 11.54
C GLN A 37 10.25 -16.17 11.30
N THR A 38 9.21 -16.96 11.56
CA THR A 38 7.82 -16.53 11.43
C THR A 38 7.19 -16.20 12.79
N THR A 39 6.46 -15.10 12.85
CA THR A 39 5.69 -14.68 14.04
C THR A 39 4.35 -14.07 13.65
N ALA A 40 3.33 -14.29 14.49
CA ALA A 40 2.08 -13.55 14.42
C ALA A 40 2.28 -12.15 15.04
N LEU A 41 2.02 -11.11 14.25
CA LEU A 41 2.05 -9.70 14.67
C LEU A 41 0.74 -9.23 15.29
N THR A 42 -0.38 -9.90 14.97
CA THR A 42 -1.69 -9.61 15.54
C THR A 42 -2.39 -10.88 16.02
N SER A 43 -3.47 -10.71 16.79
CA SER A 43 -4.25 -11.80 17.39
C SER A 43 -5.75 -11.49 17.46
N SER A 44 -6.25 -10.58 16.61
CA SER A 44 -7.65 -10.14 16.63
C SER A 44 -8.60 -11.08 15.87
N GLY A 45 -8.09 -11.87 14.93
CA GLY A 45 -8.88 -12.69 14.01
C GLY A 45 -9.69 -11.88 12.97
N ARG A 46 -9.44 -10.57 12.85
CA ARG A 46 -10.22 -9.63 12.03
C ARG A 46 -9.35 -8.78 11.09
N ASP A 47 -8.09 -9.15 10.93
CA ASP A 47 -7.08 -8.41 10.18
C ASP A 47 -6.87 -9.00 8.78
N SER A 48 -6.66 -8.13 7.80
CA SER A 48 -6.53 -8.48 6.38
C SER A 48 -5.69 -7.46 5.60
N GLY A 49 -5.37 -7.76 4.33
CA GLY A 49 -4.66 -6.86 3.42
C GLY A 49 -3.34 -6.28 3.95
N PRO A 50 -2.42 -7.07 4.52
CA PRO A 50 -1.19 -6.52 5.08
C PRO A 50 -0.23 -6.07 3.97
N VAL A 51 0.44 -4.94 4.20
CA VAL A 51 1.54 -4.45 3.37
C VAL A 51 2.73 -4.05 4.23
N LEU A 52 3.91 -4.51 3.83
CA LEU A 52 5.17 -4.23 4.52
C LEU A 52 5.75 -2.90 4.04
N ALA A 53 6.12 -2.02 4.98
CA ALA A 53 6.81 -0.78 4.65
C ALA A 53 8.18 -1.06 4.01
N PRO A 54 8.71 -0.18 3.13
CA PRO A 54 9.97 -0.42 2.42
C PRO A 54 11.19 -0.66 3.32
N ASP A 55 11.18 -0.12 4.54
CA ASP A 55 12.25 -0.32 5.52
C ASP A 55 12.13 -1.65 6.31
N GLY A 56 11.05 -2.39 6.10
CA GLY A 56 10.77 -3.67 6.75
C GLY A 56 10.41 -3.57 8.24
N LYS A 57 10.15 -2.36 8.77
CA LYS A 57 9.93 -2.12 10.21
C LYS A 57 8.46 -2.01 10.59
N TRP A 58 7.59 -1.72 9.62
CA TRP A 58 6.16 -1.51 9.85
C TRP A 58 5.33 -2.34 8.88
N VAL A 59 4.19 -2.81 9.36
CA VAL A 59 3.16 -3.45 8.55
C VAL A 59 1.88 -2.65 8.72
N ALA A 60 1.33 -2.16 7.63
CA ALA A 60 -0.02 -1.62 7.62
C ALA A 60 -1.02 -2.70 7.19
N PHE A 61 -2.23 -2.65 7.72
CA PHE A 61 -3.26 -3.65 7.45
C PHE A 61 -4.66 -3.10 7.72
N VAL A 62 -5.66 -3.79 7.19
CA VAL A 62 -7.08 -3.47 7.35
C VAL A 62 -7.66 -4.32 8.47
N ARG A 63 -8.39 -3.71 9.40
CA ARG A 63 -9.10 -4.40 10.48
C ARG A 63 -10.60 -4.21 10.33
N LYS A 64 -11.37 -5.30 10.27
CA LYS A 64 -12.83 -5.25 10.39
C LYS A 64 -13.22 -4.92 11.82
N VAL A 65 -14.09 -3.95 12.03
CA VAL A 65 -14.62 -3.57 13.35
C VAL A 65 -16.11 -3.85 13.43
N ASP A 66 -16.66 -3.79 14.64
CA ASP A 66 -18.11 -3.91 14.83
C ASP A 66 -18.78 -2.56 14.56
N GLY A 67 -19.97 -2.61 13.97
CA GLY A 67 -20.74 -1.41 13.66
C GLY A 67 -21.75 -1.65 12.56
N LYS A 68 -22.52 -0.60 12.25
CA LYS A 68 -23.40 -0.61 11.07
C LYS A 68 -22.54 -0.59 9.81
N LYS A 69 -23.05 -1.22 8.75
CA LYS A 69 -22.48 -1.07 7.41
C LYS A 69 -22.43 0.40 7.02
N ILE A 70 -21.42 0.74 6.23
CA ILE A 70 -21.19 2.09 5.73
C ILE A 70 -21.63 2.11 4.28
N ALA A 71 -22.65 2.91 3.99
CA ALA A 71 -23.02 3.21 2.63
C ALA A 71 -21.89 3.97 1.95
N THR A 72 -21.47 3.47 0.80
CA THR A 72 -20.61 4.13 -0.17
C THR A 72 -21.48 4.54 -1.36
N GLY A 73 -20.98 5.36 -2.30
CA GLY A 73 -21.75 5.65 -3.51
C GLY A 73 -21.78 4.50 -4.53
N SER A 74 -21.33 3.30 -4.15
CA SER A 74 -21.35 2.09 -4.99
C SER A 74 -22.04 0.89 -4.33
N ASP A 75 -21.82 0.66 -3.03
CA ASP A 75 -22.37 -0.45 -2.23
C ASP A 75 -22.36 -0.14 -0.71
N GLU A 76 -22.90 -1.02 0.13
CA GLU A 76 -22.75 -1.00 1.58
C GLU A 76 -21.67 -1.99 2.05
N VAL A 77 -20.60 -1.45 2.64
CA VAL A 77 -19.46 -2.25 3.12
C VAL A 77 -19.46 -2.39 4.65
N ASP A 78 -18.87 -3.47 5.14
CA ASP A 78 -18.60 -3.61 6.58
C ASP A 78 -17.64 -2.51 7.05
N PRO A 79 -17.78 -2.00 8.29
CA PRO A 79 -16.87 -1.00 8.80
C PRO A 79 -15.48 -1.60 9.00
N THR A 80 -14.51 -1.02 8.31
CA THR A 80 -13.09 -1.39 8.39
C THR A 80 -12.26 -0.19 8.73
N GLU A 81 -11.17 -0.38 9.47
CA GLU A 81 -10.23 0.65 9.86
C GLU A 81 -8.83 0.33 9.33
N LEU A 82 -8.00 1.36 9.16
CA LEU A 82 -6.60 1.20 8.78
C LEU A 82 -5.72 1.22 10.02
N TRP A 83 -4.88 0.21 10.16
CA TRP A 83 -4.00 0.00 11.32
C TRP A 83 -2.56 -0.20 10.88
N GLN A 84 -1.63 -0.05 11.82
CA GLN A 84 -0.22 -0.39 11.64
C GLN A 84 0.37 -1.08 12.87
N VAL A 85 1.34 -1.95 12.66
CA VAL A 85 2.07 -2.67 13.72
C VAL A 85 3.56 -2.71 13.37
N ARG A 86 4.44 -2.69 14.37
CA ARG A 86 5.87 -2.85 14.12
C ARG A 86 6.21 -4.33 13.89
N THR A 87 7.24 -4.61 13.12
CA THR A 87 7.69 -6.00 12.91
C THR A 87 8.41 -6.59 14.13
N ASP A 88 8.93 -5.74 15.01
CA ASP A 88 9.60 -6.13 16.27
C ASP A 88 8.70 -6.01 17.52
N ARG A 89 7.45 -5.54 17.39
CA ARG A 89 6.49 -5.42 18.51
C ARG A 89 5.09 -5.83 18.07
N LYS A 90 4.32 -6.46 18.97
CA LYS A 90 2.98 -6.97 18.67
C LYS A 90 1.84 -5.99 19.00
N GLU A 91 2.15 -4.73 19.25
CA GLU A 91 1.15 -3.72 19.59
C GLU A 91 0.75 -2.93 18.35
N ALA A 92 -0.44 -3.23 17.83
CA ALA A 92 -1.01 -2.51 16.71
C ALA A 92 -1.60 -1.16 17.15
N SER A 93 -1.47 -0.16 16.30
CA SER A 93 -2.01 1.18 16.50
C SER A 93 -2.90 1.60 15.33
N LEU A 94 -3.98 2.31 15.64
CA LEU A 94 -4.91 2.85 14.65
C LEU A 94 -4.27 3.97 13.83
N LEU A 95 -4.35 3.89 12.50
CA LEU A 95 -4.03 4.99 11.58
C LEU A 95 -5.27 5.79 11.23
N ILE A 96 -6.35 5.13 10.77
CA ILE A 96 -7.55 5.80 10.28
C ILE A 96 -8.80 5.04 10.74
N LYS A 97 -9.71 5.77 11.40
CA LYS A 97 -11.04 5.27 11.76
C LYS A 97 -11.97 5.28 10.55
N CYS A 98 -12.85 4.29 10.46
CA CYS A 98 -13.92 4.29 9.46
C CYS A 98 -14.83 5.52 9.61
N ARG A 99 -15.34 6.04 8.50
CA ARG A 99 -16.19 7.24 8.48
C ARG A 99 -17.21 7.15 7.37
N ALA A 100 -18.50 7.23 7.72
CA ALA A 100 -19.56 7.48 6.77
C ALA A 100 -19.62 8.97 6.39
N SER A 101 -20.05 9.29 5.17
CA SER A 101 -20.25 10.65 4.70
C SER A 101 -21.25 10.67 3.56
N GLU A 102 -21.98 11.79 3.40
CA GLU A 102 -22.78 12.05 2.21
C GLU A 102 -21.93 12.40 0.99
N LYS A 103 -20.70 12.89 1.21
CA LYS A 103 -19.72 13.16 0.16
C LYS A 103 -18.92 11.89 -0.12
N PRO A 104 -19.02 11.29 -1.31
CA PRO A 104 -18.30 10.07 -1.67
C PRO A 104 -16.80 10.12 -1.35
N GLU A 105 -16.14 11.23 -1.70
CA GLU A 105 -14.70 11.43 -1.48
C GLU A 105 -14.29 11.56 0.00
N SER A 106 -15.27 11.62 0.92
CA SER A 106 -15.04 11.73 2.36
C SER A 106 -15.36 10.43 3.11
N VAL A 107 -15.89 9.41 2.42
CA VAL A 107 -16.16 8.08 2.97
C VAL A 107 -14.83 7.34 3.19
N ILE A 108 -14.67 6.73 4.36
CA ILE A 108 -13.52 5.90 4.72
C ILE A 108 -14.02 4.54 5.18
N ALA A 109 -13.98 3.56 4.28
CA ALA A 109 -14.27 2.15 4.52
C ALA A 109 -13.81 1.34 3.29
N GLY A 110 -13.81 0.00 3.39
CA GLY A 110 -13.54 -0.87 2.23
C GLY A 110 -12.16 -0.68 1.62
N PHE A 111 -11.13 -0.43 2.44
CA PHE A 111 -9.78 -0.15 2.00
C PHE A 111 -9.25 -1.19 0.99
N GLU A 112 -8.83 -0.72 -0.17
CA GLU A 112 -8.27 -1.50 -1.26
C GLU A 112 -6.89 -0.98 -1.66
N ASN A 113 -6.08 -1.85 -2.24
CA ASN A 113 -4.77 -1.55 -2.83
C ASN A 113 -3.87 -0.61 -2.00
N LEU A 114 -3.58 -1.03 -0.76
CA LEU A 114 -2.68 -0.30 0.12
C LEU A 114 -1.26 -0.29 -0.47
N GLN A 115 -0.61 0.87 -0.58
CA GLN A 115 0.80 0.96 -0.99
C GLN A 115 1.55 2.08 -0.28
N PHE A 116 2.73 1.75 0.22
CA PHE A 116 3.61 2.74 0.82
C PHE A 116 4.33 3.57 -0.25
N SER A 117 4.56 4.85 0.04
CA SER A 117 5.62 5.61 -0.63
C SER A 117 6.97 4.93 -0.41
N SER A 118 7.94 5.19 -1.29
CA SER A 118 9.28 4.59 -1.23
C SER A 118 10.02 4.85 0.09
N ASN A 119 9.69 5.96 0.77
CA ASN A 119 10.24 6.32 2.08
C ASN A 119 9.43 5.82 3.28
N GLY A 120 8.32 5.12 3.07
CA GLY A 120 7.45 4.54 4.10
C GLY A 120 6.63 5.52 4.94
N LYS A 121 6.67 6.83 4.64
CA LYS A 121 5.97 7.86 5.43
C LYS A 121 4.51 8.05 5.01
N LEU A 122 4.20 7.75 3.76
CA LEU A 122 2.86 7.86 3.22
C LEU A 122 2.34 6.47 2.88
N LEU A 123 1.06 6.26 3.14
CA LEU A 123 0.34 5.06 2.76
C LEU A 123 -0.86 5.47 1.91
N TYR A 124 -0.83 5.09 0.65
CA TYR A 124 -1.88 5.30 -0.34
C TYR A 124 -2.85 4.12 -0.31
N PHE A 125 -4.11 4.36 -0.62
CA PHE A 125 -5.15 3.34 -0.70
C PHE A 125 -6.33 3.84 -1.53
N VAL A 126 -7.15 2.90 -1.98
CA VAL A 126 -8.43 3.16 -2.65
C VAL A 126 -9.57 2.87 -1.68
N THR A 127 -10.63 3.67 -1.72
CA THR A 127 -11.93 3.36 -1.09
C THR A 127 -13.03 3.37 -2.15
N PRO A 128 -14.11 2.57 -1.97
CA PRO A 128 -15.29 2.70 -2.82
C PRO A 128 -15.95 4.06 -2.60
N ALA A 129 -16.28 4.75 -3.70
CA ALA A 129 -16.81 6.13 -3.62
C ALA A 129 -17.99 6.37 -4.56
N TRP A 130 -17.85 6.14 -5.86
CA TRP A 130 -18.89 6.34 -6.89
C TRP A 130 -19.15 5.05 -7.67
N ALA A 131 -20.31 4.97 -8.35
CA ALA A 131 -20.66 3.82 -9.19
C ALA A 131 -19.66 3.53 -10.32
N THR A 132 -18.91 4.53 -10.77
CA THR A 132 -17.93 4.42 -11.86
C THR A 132 -16.49 4.62 -11.40
N SER A 133 -16.26 4.92 -10.12
CA SER A 133 -14.92 5.21 -9.62
C SER A 133 -14.76 4.97 -8.12
N GLY A 134 -13.62 4.42 -7.71
CA GLY A 134 -13.10 4.57 -6.34
C GLY A 134 -12.57 5.97 -6.06
N ALA A 135 -12.17 6.21 -4.82
CA ALA A 135 -11.46 7.40 -4.38
C ALA A 135 -10.05 7.02 -3.90
N VAL A 136 -9.04 7.74 -4.38
CA VAL A 136 -7.66 7.56 -3.94
C VAL A 136 -7.37 8.51 -2.79
N HIS A 137 -6.87 7.94 -1.70
CA HIS A 137 -6.52 8.64 -0.48
C HIS A 137 -5.06 8.39 -0.12
N VAL A 138 -4.55 9.22 0.79
CA VAL A 138 -3.24 9.02 1.41
C VAL A 138 -3.28 9.41 2.88
N VAL A 139 -2.60 8.64 3.71
CA VAL A 139 -2.35 8.96 5.11
C VAL A 139 -0.86 9.08 5.40
N ASP A 140 -0.50 10.08 6.21
CA ASP A 140 0.82 10.16 6.84
C ASP A 140 0.85 9.22 8.06
N THR A 141 1.74 8.23 8.03
CA THR A 141 1.80 7.17 9.04
C THR A 141 2.36 7.62 10.40
N THR A 142 2.96 8.82 10.44
CA THR A 142 3.59 9.39 11.64
C THR A 142 2.63 10.28 12.42
N ASN A 143 1.73 10.99 11.74
CA ASN A 143 0.80 11.94 12.36
C ASN A 143 -0.68 11.63 12.09
N ARG A 144 -0.97 10.56 11.32
CA ARG A 144 -2.31 10.04 11.03
C ARG A 144 -3.20 10.99 10.23
N LYS A 145 -2.63 12.01 9.58
CA LYS A 145 -3.38 12.91 8.73
C LYS A 145 -3.68 12.23 7.40
N GLU A 146 -4.95 11.96 7.19
CA GLU A 146 -5.53 11.47 5.95
C GLU A 146 -5.96 12.63 5.05
N ARG A 147 -5.85 12.45 3.74
CA ARG A 147 -6.50 13.31 2.75
C ARG A 147 -6.90 12.52 1.51
N TYR A 148 -8.03 12.89 0.94
CA TYR A 148 -8.41 12.54 -0.42
C TYR A 148 -7.47 13.22 -1.44
N LEU A 149 -7.20 12.54 -2.55
CA LEU A 149 -6.40 13.05 -3.66
C LEU A 149 -7.25 13.27 -4.93
N PHE A 150 -7.85 12.21 -5.47
CA PHE A 150 -8.56 12.22 -6.76
C PHE A 150 -9.37 10.91 -6.95
N PRO A 151 -10.30 10.84 -7.93
CA PRO A 151 -10.94 9.58 -8.29
C PRO A 151 -9.94 8.60 -8.93
N GLY A 152 -10.08 7.31 -8.63
CA GLY A 152 -9.27 6.25 -9.21
C GLY A 152 -9.69 4.86 -8.72
N ASN A 153 -9.57 3.87 -9.61
CA ASN A 153 -10.00 2.48 -9.38
C ASN A 153 -8.86 1.55 -8.96
N ASP A 154 -7.63 1.94 -9.27
CA ASP A 154 -6.42 1.20 -8.94
C ASP A 154 -5.24 2.16 -8.82
N LEU A 155 -4.20 1.79 -8.07
CA LEU A 155 -2.99 2.60 -7.92
C LEU A 155 -1.72 1.76 -7.90
N LYS A 156 -0.61 2.33 -8.36
CA LYS A 156 0.72 1.75 -8.22
C LYS A 156 1.77 2.84 -8.02
N ILE A 157 2.59 2.67 -7.00
CA ILE A 157 3.71 3.59 -6.74
C ILE A 157 4.87 3.24 -7.66
N VAL A 158 5.39 4.24 -8.39
CA VAL A 158 6.59 4.08 -9.21
C VAL A 158 7.80 3.95 -8.27
N ALA A 159 8.47 2.79 -8.33
CA ALA A 159 9.49 2.43 -7.35
C ALA A 159 10.85 3.14 -7.54
N SER A 160 11.18 3.57 -8.77
CA SER A 160 12.50 4.10 -9.12
C SER A 160 12.48 4.96 -10.38
N GLY A 161 13.64 5.55 -10.72
CA GLY A 161 13.79 6.44 -11.88
C GLY A 161 13.33 7.88 -11.62
N GLU A 162 13.26 8.68 -12.68
CA GLU A 162 12.84 10.09 -12.64
C GLU A 162 11.45 10.25 -11.99
N TYR A 163 10.55 9.31 -12.26
CA TYR A 163 9.17 9.32 -11.77
C TYR A 163 8.99 8.59 -10.44
N LYS A 164 10.06 8.32 -9.69
CA LYS A 164 9.96 7.69 -8.36
C LYS A 164 8.95 8.43 -7.47
N ASP A 165 8.10 7.67 -6.78
CA ASP A 165 6.97 8.15 -5.95
C ASP A 165 5.84 8.88 -6.72
N CYS A 166 5.87 8.88 -8.06
CA CYS A 166 4.67 9.15 -8.85
C CYS A 166 3.70 7.95 -8.77
N LEU A 167 2.46 8.22 -9.13
CA LEU A 167 1.32 7.32 -9.01
C LEU A 167 0.86 6.93 -10.42
N LEU A 168 0.83 5.63 -10.70
CA LEU A 168 0.09 5.10 -11.84
C LEU A 168 -1.32 4.80 -11.35
N VAL A 169 -2.34 5.48 -11.88
CA VAL A 169 -3.71 5.40 -11.37
C VAL A 169 -4.65 5.06 -12.50
N GLN A 170 -5.44 3.99 -12.35
CA GLN A 170 -6.51 3.71 -13.30
C GLN A 170 -7.66 4.69 -13.08
N GLN A 171 -7.98 5.49 -14.10
CA GLN A 171 -9.04 6.48 -14.05
C GLN A 171 -10.08 6.24 -15.13
N HIS A 172 -11.35 6.29 -14.72
CA HIS A 172 -12.49 6.33 -15.62
C HIS A 172 -12.60 7.73 -16.27
N LYS A 173 -12.40 7.80 -17.58
CA LYS A 173 -12.44 9.04 -18.37
C LYS A 173 -13.28 8.88 -19.63
N TYR A 174 -13.57 9.99 -20.30
CA TYR A 174 -14.44 10.04 -21.48
C TYR A 174 -13.67 10.50 -22.72
N PHE A 175 -14.01 9.92 -23.87
CA PHE A 175 -13.50 10.39 -25.16
C PHE A 175 -14.25 11.64 -25.63
N VAL A 176 -13.56 12.50 -26.39
CA VAL A 176 -14.21 13.59 -27.13
C VAL A 176 -15.06 12.96 -28.23
N GLY A 177 -16.39 13.03 -28.10
CA GLY A 177 -17.34 12.42 -29.04
C GLY A 177 -18.16 11.27 -28.47
N GLY A 178 -17.94 10.89 -27.20
CA GLY A 178 -18.74 9.90 -26.49
C GLY A 178 -18.01 8.57 -26.26
N GLY A 179 -18.51 7.80 -25.28
CA GLY A 179 -17.83 6.61 -24.76
C GLY A 179 -16.89 6.94 -23.60
N SER A 180 -16.56 5.91 -22.84
CA SER A 180 -15.61 5.98 -21.72
C SER A 180 -14.52 4.94 -21.85
N TYR A 181 -13.46 5.12 -21.08
CA TYR A 181 -12.32 4.22 -20.98
C TYR A 181 -11.71 4.27 -19.58
N ASP A 182 -11.03 3.18 -19.23
CA ASP A 182 -10.34 3.02 -17.95
C ASP A 182 -8.84 2.81 -18.24
N TRP A 183 -8.11 3.91 -18.33
CA TRP A 183 -6.67 3.87 -18.56
C TRP A 183 -5.90 4.21 -17.29
N TYR A 184 -4.68 3.69 -17.19
CA TYR A 184 -3.69 4.19 -16.26
C TYR A 184 -3.14 5.53 -16.73
N TRP A 185 -3.04 6.44 -15.78
CA TRP A 185 -2.43 7.75 -15.92
C TRP A 185 -1.28 7.87 -14.93
N LEU A 186 -0.23 8.57 -15.34
CA LEU A 186 0.86 8.96 -14.46
C LEU A 186 0.52 10.29 -13.79
N LEU A 187 0.44 10.29 -12.47
CA LEU A 187 0.17 11.46 -11.65
C LEU A 187 1.32 11.68 -10.66
N ARG A 188 1.60 12.95 -10.33
CA ARG A 188 2.45 13.29 -9.19
C ARG A 188 1.72 13.02 -7.87
N ALA A 189 2.47 12.97 -6.76
CA ALA A 189 1.93 12.74 -5.42
C ALA A 189 0.92 13.82 -4.93
N ASP A 190 0.89 14.98 -5.58
CA ASP A 190 -0.08 16.06 -5.35
C ASP A 190 -1.33 15.95 -6.24
N GLY A 191 -1.42 14.92 -7.09
CA GLY A 191 -2.52 14.70 -8.03
C GLY A 191 -2.37 15.40 -9.38
N LYS A 192 -1.26 16.12 -9.62
CA LYS A 192 -1.01 16.73 -10.92
C LYS A 192 -0.71 15.66 -11.96
N GLU A 193 -1.54 15.61 -12.99
CA GLU A 193 -1.35 14.71 -14.13
C GLU A 193 -0.04 15.03 -14.89
N VAL A 194 0.69 13.96 -15.22
CA VAL A 194 1.87 13.99 -16.10
C VAL A 194 1.48 13.54 -17.50
N GLY A 195 0.67 12.47 -17.61
CA GLY A 195 0.10 12.04 -18.88
C GLY A 195 -0.45 10.61 -18.86
N PRO A 196 -0.98 10.13 -20.00
CA PRO A 196 -1.55 8.80 -20.13
C PRO A 196 -0.45 7.73 -20.23
N VAL A 197 -0.73 6.56 -19.67
CA VAL A 197 0.14 5.38 -19.75
C VAL A 197 -0.45 4.36 -20.73
N GLY A 198 -1.71 3.98 -20.54
CA GLY A 198 -2.40 3.01 -21.40
C GLY A 198 -3.45 2.20 -20.63
N GLU A 199 -3.92 1.09 -21.21
CA GLU A 199 -4.90 0.19 -20.59
C GLU A 199 -4.34 -0.55 -19.36
N ASP A 200 -3.01 -0.72 -19.32
CA ASP A 200 -2.28 -1.36 -18.23
C ASP A 200 -1.02 -0.54 -17.84
N THR A 201 -0.19 -1.11 -16.97
CA THR A 201 1.07 -0.47 -16.52
C THR A 201 2.31 -0.98 -17.26
N GLU A 202 2.17 -1.88 -18.24
CA GLU A 202 3.30 -2.50 -18.95
C GLU A 202 3.99 -1.51 -19.88
N THR A 203 3.22 -0.61 -20.48
CA THR A 203 3.73 0.43 -21.39
C THR A 203 4.47 1.55 -20.67
N PHE A 204 4.40 1.64 -19.34
CA PHE A 204 5.01 2.71 -18.56
C PHE A 204 6.49 2.92 -18.89
N ALA A 205 7.28 1.84 -18.90
CA ALA A 205 8.71 1.93 -19.18
C ALA A 205 8.99 2.41 -20.61
N ALA A 206 8.20 2.00 -21.59
CA ALA A 206 8.36 2.45 -22.97
C ALA A 206 7.99 3.93 -23.13
N THR A 207 6.94 4.40 -22.44
CA THR A 207 6.44 5.78 -22.54
C THR A 207 7.30 6.77 -21.74
N TYR A 208 7.76 6.38 -20.55
CA TYR A 208 8.38 7.28 -19.57
C TYR A 208 9.81 6.91 -19.18
N GLY A 209 10.32 5.72 -19.54
CA GLY A 209 11.61 5.21 -19.10
C GLY A 209 12.82 5.72 -19.88
N LYS A 210 12.83 6.99 -20.32
CA LYS A 210 14.03 7.54 -20.98
C LYS A 210 15.21 7.57 -20.00
N GLU A 211 16.35 7.07 -20.48
CA GLU A 211 17.65 6.93 -19.78
C GLU A 211 18.21 8.25 -19.24
#